data_AF-A0A2W4NA97-F1
#
_entry.id   AF-A0A2W4NA97-F1
#
_cell.length_a   1.000
_cell.length_b   1.000
_cell.length_c   1.000
_cell.angle_alpha   90.00
_cell.angle_beta   90.00
_cell.angle_gamma   90.00
#
_symmetry.space_group_name_H-M   'P 1'
#
loop_
_entity.id
_entity.type
_entity.pdbx_description
1 polymer ?
#
loop_
_entity_poly.entity_id
_entity_poly.type
_entity_poly.pdbx_seq_one_letter_code
_entity_poly.pdbx_strand_id
1 'polypeptide(L)' 'MELKEIIATIVQLEREREQIYADSRVTPQENPRLHEIEAELLRLWDLRRRIEAAHAAGRDDIPVPPPPRPEDLIG' A
#
# COMPACT_ATOMS: atom_id res chain seq x y z
N MET A 1 12.71 3.74 -0.59
CA MET A 1 11.53 4.59 -0.80
C MET A 1 11.28 5.31 0.51
N GLU A 2 11.31 6.62 0.48
CA GLU A 2 11.07 7.48 1.63
C GLU A 2 9.58 7.47 2.00
N LEU A 3 9.25 7.76 3.26
CA LEU A 3 7.86 7.83 3.73
C LEU A 3 6.99 8.77 2.86
N LYS A 4 7.57 9.88 2.40
CA LYS A 4 6.90 10.84 1.51
C LYS A 4 6.57 10.24 0.14
N GLU A 5 7.46 9.41 -0.40
CA GLU A 5 7.27 8.72 -1.67
C GLU A 5 6.18 7.65 -1.52
N ILE A 6 6.17 6.90 -0.41
CA ILE A 6 5.11 5.93 -0.10
C ILE A 6 3.74 6.60 -0.06
N ILE A 7 3.63 7.73 0.65
CA ILE A 7 2.36 8.47 0.75
C ILE A 7 1.92 8.98 -0.63
N ALA A 8 2.85 9.52 -1.43
CA ALA A 8 2.54 9.98 -2.78
C ALA A 8 2.02 8.84 -3.68
N THR A 9 2.66 7.67 -3.62
CA THR A 9 2.25 6.49 -4.38
C THR A 9 0.87 5.98 -3.94
N ILE A 10 0.59 5.94 -2.63
CA ILE A 10 -0.74 5.57 -2.11
C ILE A 10 -1.81 6.50 -2.67
N VAL A 11 -1.59 7.83 -2.61
CA VAL A 11 -2.55 8.81 -3.13
C VAL A 11 -2.78 8.63 -4.63
N GLN A 12 -1.73 8.33 -5.40
CA GLN A 12 -1.85 8.10 -6.83
C GLN A 12 -2.67 6.84 -7.14
N LEU A 13 -2.40 5.74 -6.44
CA LEU A 13 -3.11 4.46 -6.62
C LEU A 13 -4.58 4.55 -6.17
N GLU A 14 -4.88 5.27 -5.09
CA GLU A 14 -6.26 5.53 -4.66
C GLU A 14 -7.05 6.31 -5.72
N ARG A 15 -6.44 7.33 -6.36
CA ARG A 15 -7.06 8.08 -7.46
C ARG A 15 -7.30 7.19 -8.68
N GLU A 16 -6.34 6.34 -9.02
CA GLU A 16 -6.49 5.38 -10.13
C GLU A 16 -7.62 4.39 -9.83
N ARG A 17 -7.72 3.92 -8.59
CA ARG A 17 -8.82 3.06 -8.12
C ARG A 17 -10.17 3.75 -8.30
N GLU A 18 -10.30 4.99 -7.85
CA GLU A 18 -11.53 5.79 -7.99
C GLU A 18 -11.91 6.01 -9.45
N GLN A 19 -10.93 6.30 -10.32
CA GLN A 19 -11.17 6.44 -11.76
C GLN A 19 -11.67 5.14 -12.38
N ILE A 20 -11.08 4.00 -12.02
CA ILE A 20 -11.52 2.69 -12.51
C ILE A 20 -12.97 2.43 -12.09
N TYR A 21 -13.35 2.69 -10.84
CA TYR A 21 -14.74 2.54 -10.40
C TYR A 21 -15.71 3.53 -11.07
N ALA A 22 -15.24 4.74 -11.41
CA ALA A 22 -16.06 5.74 -12.09
C ALA A 22 -16.28 5.42 -13.58
N ASP A 23 -15.22 4.98 -14.28
CA ASP A 23 -15.24 4.67 -15.71
C ASP A 23 -15.85 3.30 -15.99
N SER A 24 -15.56 2.34 -15.12
CA SER A 24 -15.96 0.96 -15.28
C SER A 24 -16.96 0.63 -14.18
N ARG A 25 -18.22 0.34 -14.53
CA ARG A 25 -19.20 -0.28 -13.62
C ARG A 25 -18.82 -1.74 -13.28
N VAL A 26 -17.54 -2.00 -13.08
CA VAL A 26 -16.95 -3.33 -12.95
C VAL A 26 -16.55 -3.57 -11.51
N THR A 27 -16.68 -4.83 -11.13
CA THR A 27 -16.21 -5.35 -9.86
C THR A 27 -14.69 -5.57 -9.90
N PRO A 28 -14.00 -5.62 -8.74
CA PRO A 28 -12.57 -5.94 -8.66
C PRO A 28 -12.17 -7.24 -9.37
N GLN A 29 -13.09 -8.20 -9.52
CA GLN A 29 -12.86 -9.46 -10.24
C GLN A 29 -12.87 -9.30 -11.76
N GLU A 30 -13.50 -8.25 -12.28
CA GLU A 30 -13.66 -8.00 -13.72
C GLU A 30 -12.57 -7.08 -14.26
N ASN A 31 -11.81 -6.40 -13.39
CA ASN A 31 -10.72 -5.51 -13.78
C ASN A 31 -9.38 -5.95 -13.17
N PRO A 32 -8.51 -6.63 -13.93
CA PRO A 32 -7.19 -7.07 -13.46
C PRO A 32 -6.35 -5.94 -12.87
N ARG A 33 -6.48 -4.71 -13.40
CA ARG A 33 -5.75 -3.55 -12.91
C ARG A 33 -6.22 -3.12 -11.53
N LEU A 34 -7.52 -3.22 -11.26
CA LEU A 34 -8.09 -2.93 -9.94
C LEU A 34 -7.54 -3.89 -8.88
N HIS A 35 -7.44 -5.18 -9.22
CA HIS A 35 -6.83 -6.17 -8.32
C HIS A 35 -5.35 -5.88 -8.01
N GLU A 36 -4.57 -5.50 -9.02
CA GLU A 36 -3.17 -5.09 -8.83
C GLU A 36 -3.06 -3.87 -7.91
N ILE A 37 -3.91 -2.86 -8.12
CA ILE A 37 -3.95 -1.63 -7.31
C ILE A 37 -4.30 -1.95 -5.86
N GLU A 38 -5.31 -2.79 -5.61
CA GLU A 38 -5.72 -3.20 -4.27
C GLU A 38 -4.59 -3.95 -3.53
N ALA A 39 -3.91 -4.88 -4.20
CA ALA A 39 -2.80 -5.62 -3.61
C ALA A 39 -1.60 -4.71 -3.30
N GLU A 40 -1.30 -3.75 -4.17
CA GLU A 40 -0.20 -2.80 -3.97
C GLU A 40 -0.52 -1.79 -2.86
N LEU A 41 -1.76 -1.29 -2.80
CA LEU A 41 -2.22 -0.43 -1.70
C LEU A 41 -2.06 -1.13 -0.34
N LEU A 42 -2.41 -2.41 -0.24
CA LEU A 42 -2.23 -3.19 0.99
C LEU A 42 -0.76 -3.21 1.44
N ARG A 43 0.17 -3.48 0.51
CA ARG A 43 1.62 -3.49 0.79
C ARG A 43 2.14 -2.12 1.21
N LEU A 44 1.71 -1.06 0.54
CA LEU A 44 2.17 0.30 0.83
C LEU A 44 1.65 0.81 2.18
N TRP A 45 0.41 0.46 2.55
CA TRP A 45 -0.14 0.77 3.86
C TRP A 45 0.56 0.03 5.00
N ASP A 46 0.97 -1.22 4.79
CA ASP A 46 1.83 -1.95 5.72
C ASP A 46 3.21 -1.29 5.84
N LEU A 47 3.89 -1.05 4.72
CA LEU A 47 5.20 -0.42 4.70
C LEU A 47 5.19 0.96 5.39
N ARG A 48 4.14 1.76 5.14
CA ARG A 48 3.93 3.04 5.83
C ARG A 48 3.86 2.85 7.34
N ARG A 49 2.97 1.99 7.84
CA ARG A 49 2.80 1.74 9.28
C ARG A 49 4.11 1.30 9.93
N ARG A 50 4.86 0.48 9.22
CA ARG A 50 6.13 -0.08 9.69
C ARG A 50 7.23 0.98 9.80
N ILE A 51 7.33 1.89 8.83
CA ILE A 51 8.24 3.05 8.89
C ILE A 51 7.80 4.02 9.98
N GLU A 52 6.51 4.31 10.10
CA GLU A 52 5.97 5.16 11.17
C GLU A 52 6.24 4.57 12.56
N ALA A 53 6.13 3.24 12.73
CA ALA A 53 6.47 2.56 13.97
C ALA A 53 7.98 2.60 14.27
N ALA A 54 8.84 2.47 13.25
CA ALA A 54 10.29 2.63 13.41
C ALA A 54 10.65 4.06 13.84
N HIS A 55 10.03 5.06 13.21
CA HIS A 55 10.16 6.47 13.60
C HIS A 55 9.71 6.73 15.05
N ALA A 56 8.54 6.21 15.44
CA ALA A 56 8.03 6.37 16.79
C ALA A 56 8.92 5.68 17.85
N ALA A 57 9.63 4.61 17.48
CA ALA A 57 10.58 3.91 18.34
C ALA A 57 11.98 4.55 18.37
N GLY A 58 12.22 5.63 17.62
CA GLY A 58 13.55 6.24 17.46
C GLY A 58 14.56 5.28 16.80
N ARG A 59 14.07 4.40 15.90
CA ARG A 59 14.85 3.39 15.17
C ARG A 59 14.91 3.72 13.68
N ASP A 60 15.04 5.00 13.36
CA ASP A 60 15.03 5.57 12.02
C ASP A 60 16.11 4.94 11.11
N ASP A 61 17.17 4.41 11.71
CA ASP A 61 18.32 3.81 11.02
C ASP A 61 18.13 2.32 10.67
N ILE A 62 17.08 1.66 11.16
CA ILE A 62 16.89 0.22 10.98
C ILE A 62 15.92 -0.02 9.82
N PRO A 63 16.40 -0.48 8.65
CA PRO A 63 15.52 -0.78 7.52
C PRO A 63 14.50 -1.84 7.94
N VAL A 64 13.22 -1.52 7.76
CA VAL A 64 12.13 -2.34 8.24
C VAL A 64 11.86 -3.46 7.22
N PRO A 65 12.28 -4.71 7.48
CA PRO A 65 12.41 -5.73 6.43
C PRO A 65 11.05 -6.32 6.07
N PRO A 66 10.61 -6.47 4.80
CA PRO A 66 9.26 -6.96 4.45
C PRO A 66 8.81 -8.17 5.30
N PRO A 67 7.51 -8.29 5.66
CA PRO A 67 7.05 -9.43 6.44
C PRO A 67 7.44 -10.74 5.75
N PRO A 68 7.85 -11.77 6.52
CA PRO A 68 8.36 -13.01 5.95
C PRO A 68 7.29 -13.75 5.15
N ARG A 69 6.00 -13.52 5.41
CA ARG A 69 4.88 -14.05 4.61
C ARG A 69 3.74 -13.04 4.42
N PRO A 70 3.03 -13.08 3.27
CA PRO A 70 1.87 -12.20 3.02
C PRO A 70 0.71 -12.40 4.02
N GLU A 71 0.58 -13.60 4.58
CA GLU A 71 -0.43 -13.96 5.59
C GLU A 71 -0.22 -13.26 6.95
N ASP A 72 0.97 -12.73 7.22
CA ASP A 72 1.27 -11.97 8.43
C ASP A 72 0.72 -10.52 8.38
N LEU A 73 0.07 -10.13 7.27
CA LEU A 73 -0.55 -8.81 7.08
C LEU A 73 -1.91 -8.65 7.80
N ILE A 74 -2.49 -9.73 8.32
CA ILE A 74 -3.79 -9.72 9.01
C ILE A 74 -3.57 -10.00 10.50
N GLY A 75 -3.46 -8.93 11.29
CA GLY A 75 -3.37 -8.94 12.75
C GLY A 75 -3.82 -7.61 13.32
#